data_AF-A0A661C3Y7-F1
#
_entry.id   AF-A0A661C3Y7-F1
#
_cell.length_a   1.000
_cell.length_b   1.000
_cell.length_c   1.000
_cell.angle_alpha   90.00
_cell.angle_beta   90.00
_cell.angle_gamma   90.00
#
_symmetry.space_group_name_H-M   'P 1'
#
loop_
_entity.id
_entity.type
_entity.pdbx_description
1 polymer ?
#
loop_
_entity_poly.entity_id
_entity_poly.type
_entity_poly.pdbx_seq_one_letter_code
_entity_poly.pdbx_strand_id
1 'polypeptide(L)'
;MLFKKKSKPLLGVDITATAIKILELSKSGSKYRIESYSVEPLPANSVVEKNIADADAVGEAIGRAVKKSGTRSKDGAAAVSGSAVITKLITM
;
A
#
# COMPACT_ATOMS: atom_id res chain seq x y z
N MET A 1 3.53 23.75 -24.65
CA MET A 1 2.56 22.84 -23.98
C MET A 1 3.05 22.59 -22.56
N LEU A 2 2.78 23.52 -21.63
CA LEU A 2 3.72 23.76 -20.51
C LEU A 2 3.42 23.04 -19.18
N PHE A 3 2.25 22.46 -18.93
CA PHE A 3 2.02 21.70 -17.69
C PHE A 3 1.03 20.56 -17.91
N LYS A 4 1.52 19.37 -18.24
CA LYS A 4 0.71 18.15 -18.24
C LYS A 4 0.42 17.80 -16.78
N LYS A 5 -0.86 17.75 -16.39
CA LYS A 5 -1.31 17.40 -15.04
C LYS A 5 -0.74 16.02 -14.67
N LYS A 6 0.31 15.97 -13.83
CA LYS A 6 0.82 14.70 -13.31
C LYS A 6 -0.23 14.13 -12.36
N SER A 7 -0.53 12.83 -12.48
CA SER A 7 -1.33 12.15 -11.48
C SER A 7 -0.61 12.24 -10.13
N LYS A 8 -1.36 12.47 -9.05
CA LYS A 8 -0.79 12.37 -7.72
C LYS A 8 -0.27 10.93 -7.52
N PRO A 9 1.00 10.74 -7.12
CA PRO A 9 1.50 9.40 -6.84
C PRO A 9 0.80 8.83 -5.60
N LEU A 10 0.32 7.59 -5.71
CA LEU A 10 -0.25 6.85 -4.60
C LEU A 10 0.84 5.98 -3.97
N LEU A 11 0.80 5.87 -2.64
CA LEU A 11 1.62 4.90 -1.92
C LEU A 11 0.94 3.54 -1.98
N GLY A 12 1.57 2.53 -2.59
CA GLY A 12 1.10 1.15 -2.48
C GLY A 12 1.35 0.63 -1.07
N VAL A 13 0.32 0.10 -0.42
CA VAL A 13 0.37 -0.46 0.94
C VAL A 13 -0.09 -1.91 0.92
N ASP A 14 0.84 -2.83 1.13
CA ASP A 14 0.57 -4.27 1.24
C ASP A 14 0.57 -4.68 2.73
N ILE A 15 -0.60 -5.12 3.20
CA ILE A 15 -0.83 -5.55 4.58
C ILE A 15 -0.82 -7.08 4.59
N THR A 16 0.19 -7.67 5.22
CA THR A 16 0.33 -9.13 5.33
C THR A 16 0.33 -9.59 6.78
N ALA A 17 0.31 -10.90 7.01
CA ALA A 17 0.30 -11.50 8.34
C ALA A 17 1.52 -11.11 9.20
N THR A 18 2.66 -10.82 8.58
CA THR A 18 3.93 -10.62 9.28
C THR A 18 4.54 -9.24 9.09
N ALA A 19 4.08 -8.47 8.11
CA ALA A 19 4.67 -7.18 7.80
C ALA A 19 3.73 -6.26 7.02
N ILE A 20 3.97 -4.96 7.20
CA ILE A 20 3.50 -3.89 6.31
C ILE A 20 4.62 -3.60 5.32
N LYS A 21 4.30 -3.62 4.02
CA LYS A 21 5.22 -3.23 2.95
C LYS A 21 4.65 -2.02 2.23
N ILE A 22 5.48 -1.02 1.97
CA ILE A 22 5.07 0.13 1.19
C ILE A 22 6.01 0.41 0.03
N LEU A 23 5.43 0.89 -1.06
CA LEU A 23 6.15 1.22 -2.29
C LEU A 23 5.52 2.44 -2.96
N GLU A 24 6.34 3.46 -3.23
CA GLU A 24 5.96 4.61 -4.04
C GLU A 24 6.68 4.53 -5.38
N LEU A 25 5.90 4.61 -6.47
CA LEU A 25 6.41 4.60 -7.83
C LEU A 25 6.11 5.92 -8.51
N SER A 26 7.07 6.39 -9.31
CA SER A 26 6.82 7.41 -10.33
C SER A 26 7.05 6.84 -11.73
N LYS A 27 6.56 7.57 -12.73
CA LYS A 27 6.76 7.26 -14.14
C LYS A 27 7.37 8.45 -14.85
N SER A 28 8.46 8.22 -15.57
CA SER A 28 9.11 9.20 -16.45
C SER A 28 9.20 8.62 -17.85
N GLY A 29 8.44 9.19 -18.79
CA GLY A 29 8.26 8.60 -20.12
C GLY A 29 7.68 7.18 -20.01
N SER A 30 8.42 6.19 -20.51
CA SER A 30 8.05 4.77 -20.46
C SER A 30 8.63 4.01 -19.25
N LYS A 31 9.49 4.64 -18.43
CA LYS A 31 10.19 3.97 -17.33
C LYS A 31 9.53 4.24 -15.99
N TYR A 32 9.50 3.22 -15.13
CA TYR A 32 9.12 3.35 -13.72
C TYR A 32 10.36 3.58 -12.86
N ARG A 33 10.19 4.33 -11.77
CA ARG A 33 11.21 4.58 -10.76
C ARG A 33 10.61 4.35 -9.37
N ILE A 34 11.36 3.70 -8.50
CA ILE A 34 11.04 3.60 -7.08
C ILE A 34 11.45 4.91 -6.41
N GLU A 35 10.48 5.62 -5.85
CA GLU A 35 10.71 6.86 -5.10
C GLU A 35 10.93 6.57 -3.62
N SER A 36 10.19 5.60 -3.07
CA SER A 36 10.24 5.26 -1.64
C SER A 36 9.83 3.82 -1.44
N TYR A 37 10.47 3.17 -0.47
CA TYR A 37 10.19 1.79 -0.10
C TYR A 37 10.51 1.59 1.37
N SER A 38 9.68 0.84 2.08
CA SER A 38 10.01 0.34 3.41
C SER A 38 9.21 -0.92 3.75
N VAL A 39 9.74 -1.67 4.71
CA VAL A 39 9.08 -2.82 5.31
C VAL A 39 9.17 -2.66 6.82
N GLU A 40 8.02 -2.84 7.47
CA GLU A 40 7.91 -2.85 8.93
C GLU A 40 7.28 -4.15 9.39
N PRO A 41 7.91 -4.85 10.36
CA PRO A 41 7.35 -6.07 10.93
C PRO A 41 6.08 -5.75 11.72
N LEU A 42 5.17 -6.71 11.71
CA LEU A 42 3.91 -6.65 12.43
C LEU A 42 3.94 -7.61 13.63
N PRO A 43 3.39 -7.23 14.79
CA PRO A 43 3.27 -8.16 15.92
C PRO A 43 2.47 -9.41 15.54
N ALA A 44 2.84 -10.55 16.12
CA ALA A 44 2.10 -11.79 15.92
C ALA A 44 0.60 -11.60 16.22
N ASN A 45 -0.25 -12.29 15.46
CA ASN A 45 -1.70 -12.23 15.59
C ASN A 45 -2.37 -10.89 15.26
N SER A 46 -1.64 -9.84 14.85
CA SER A 46 -2.29 -8.57 14.43
C SER A 46 -3.12 -8.73 13.15
N VAL A 47 -2.70 -9.67 12.29
CA VAL A 47 -3.42 -10.10 11.09
C VAL A 47 -3.49 -11.63 11.09
N VAL A 48 -4.71 -12.16 11.07
CA VAL A 48 -5.00 -13.61 11.13
C VAL A 48 -5.86 -13.97 9.94
N GLU A 49 -5.46 -14.98 9.18
CA GLU A 49 -6.19 -15.43 7.97
C GLU A 49 -6.53 -14.29 6.99
N LYS A 50 -5.64 -13.29 6.88
CA LYS A 50 -5.79 -12.08 6.06
C LYS A 50 -6.92 -11.12 6.51
N ASN A 51 -7.43 -11.30 7.73
CA ASN A 51 -8.26 -10.34 8.44
C ASN A 51 -7.41 -9.56 9.45
N ILE A 52 -7.70 -8.28 9.62
CA ILE A 52 -7.07 -7.44 10.64
C ILE A 52 -7.74 -7.75 11.97
N ALA A 53 -7.00 -8.36 12.90
CA ALA A 53 -7.48 -8.68 14.24
C ALA A 53 -7.17 -7.57 15.24
N ASP A 54 -6.04 -6.86 15.05
CA ASP A 54 -5.66 -5.69 15.83
C ASP A 54 -5.38 -4.51 14.88
N ALA A 55 -6.36 -3.60 14.79
CA ALA A 55 -6.29 -2.44 13.90
C ALA A 55 -5.29 -1.39 14.39
N ASP A 56 -5.09 -1.26 15.70
CA ASP A 56 -4.19 -0.27 16.29
C ASP A 56 -2.74 -0.67 16.01
N ALA A 57 -2.37 -1.92 16.23
CA ALA A 57 -1.02 -2.41 15.91
C ALA A 57 -0.70 -2.30 14.41
N VAL A 58 -1.67 -2.58 13.54
CA VAL A 58 -1.54 -2.38 12.08
C VAL A 58 -1.37 -0.90 11.74
N GLY A 59 -2.19 -0.02 12.32
CA GLY A 59 -2.11 1.42 12.12
C GLY A 59 -0.75 2.00 12.54
N GLU A 60 -0.24 1.59 13.71
CA GLU A 60 1.09 1.98 14.17
C GLU A 60 2.20 1.47 13.25
N ALA A 61 2.12 0.22 12.78
CA ALA A 61 3.09 -0.35 11.86
C ALA A 61 3.08 0.38 10.50
N ILE A 62 1.90 0.77 9.99
CA ILE A 62 1.78 1.63 8.80
C ILE A 62 2.44 2.99 9.06
N GLY A 63 2.19 3.60 10.22
CA GLY A 63 2.81 4.87 10.60
C GLY A 63 4.34 4.80 10.64
N ARG A 64 4.90 3.74 11.23
CA ARG A 64 6.35 3.47 11.23
C ARG A 64 6.88 3.26 9.81
N ALA A 65 6.15 2.53 8.96
CA ALA A 65 6.58 2.25 7.59
C ALA A 65 6.65 3.54 6.78
N VAL A 66 5.61 4.37 6.84
CA VAL A 66 5.55 5.69 6.19
C VAL A 66 6.67 6.60 6.67
N LYS A 67 6.92 6.64 7.99
CA LYS A 67 8.03 7.43 8.55
C LYS A 67 9.38 6.95 8.04
N LYS A 68 9.61 5.64 7.97
CA LYS A 68 10.87 5.02 7.52
C LYS A 68 11.12 5.18 6.02
N SER A 69 10.08 5.14 5.19
CA SER A 69 10.25 5.30 3.74
C SER A 69 10.58 6.74 3.33
N GLY A 70 10.27 7.72 4.18
CA GLY A 70 10.46 9.14 3.88
C GLY A 70 9.50 9.70 2.83
N THR A 71 8.48 8.93 2.45
CA THR A 71 7.47 9.38 1.48
C THR A 71 6.72 10.61 1.99
N ARG A 72 6.38 11.51 1.07
CA ARG A 72 5.50 12.66 1.33
C ARG A 72 4.06 12.40 0.89
N SER A 73 3.79 11.27 0.23
CA SER A 73 2.44 10.92 -0.19
C SER A 73 1.55 10.66 1.03
N LYS A 74 0.31 11.14 0.96
CA LYS A 74 -0.72 10.97 1.99
C LYS A 74 -1.87 10.09 1.51
N ASP A 75 -1.94 9.84 0.21
CA ASP A 75 -2.94 8.99 -0.41
C ASP A 75 -2.34 7.60 -0.64
N GLY A 76 -3.06 6.56 -0.22
CA GLY A 76 -2.62 5.17 -0.31
C GLY A 76 -3.54 4.31 -1.17
N ALA A 77 -2.97 3.29 -1.80
CA ALA A 77 -3.70 2.21 -2.44
C ALA A 77 -3.43 0.91 -1.67
N ALA A 78 -4.48 0.28 -1.17
CA ALA A 78 -4.42 -1.01 -0.49
C ALA A 78 -5.28 -2.05 -1.24
N ALA A 79 -5.07 -3.33 -0.92
CA ALA A 79 -5.83 -4.44 -1.46
C ALA A 79 -6.55 -5.20 -0.34
N VAL A 80 -7.66 -5.85 -0.70
CA VAL A 80 -8.35 -6.81 0.16
C VAL A 80 -7.96 -8.23 -0.21
N SER A 81 -8.11 -9.18 0.72
CA SER A 81 -7.87 -10.59 0.43
C SER A 81 -8.77 -11.09 -0.70
N GLY A 82 -8.21 -11.88 -1.63
CA GLY A 82 -9.00 -12.53 -2.67
C GLY A 82 -10.10 -13.45 -2.14
N SER A 83 -9.93 -14.01 -0.93
CA SER A 83 -10.98 -14.80 -0.27
C SER A 83 -12.20 -13.97 0.17
N ALA A 84 -12.07 -12.64 0.26
CA ALA A 84 -13.14 -11.72 0.60
C ALA A 84 -13.82 -11.11 -0.65
N VAL A 85 -13.41 -11.50 -1.86
CA VAL A 85 -13.85 -10.88 -3.11
C VAL A 85 -14.50 -11.91 -4.03
N ILE A 86 -15.64 -11.56 -4.62
CA ILE A 86 -16.26 -12.30 -5.72
C ILE A 86 -16.11 -11.46 -6.99
N THR A 87 -15.47 -12.01 -8.02
CA THR A 87 -15.34 -11.37 -9.34
C THR A 87 -16.21 -12.12 -10.35
N LYS A 88 -17.17 -11.42 -10.98
CA LYS A 88 -18.09 -12.00 -11.97
C LYS A 88 -18.20 -11.11 -13.19
N LEU A 89 -17.99 -11.67 -14.39
CA LEU A 89 -18.30 -11.00 -15.65
C LEU A 89 -19.80 -11.11 -15.93
N ILE A 90 -20.45 -9.98 -16.24
CA ILE A 90 -21.87 -9.92 -16.61
C ILE A 90 -21.94 -9.32 -18.01
N THR A 91 -22.65 -9.99 -18.92
CA THR A 91 -23.04 -9.44 -20.23
C THR A 91 -24.26 -8.55 -20.04
N MET A 92 -24.16 -7.30 -20.51
CA MET A 92 -25.31 -6.39 -20.61
C MET A 92 -26.24 -6.79 -21.74
#